data_AF-A0A538CB20-F1
#
_entry.id   AF-A0A538CB20-F1
#
_cell.length_a   1.000
_cell.length_b   1.000
_cell.length_c   1.000
_cell.angle_alpha   90.00
_cell.angle_beta   90.00
_cell.angle_gamma   90.00
#
_symmetry.space_group_name_H-M   'P 1'
#
loop_
_entity.id
_entity.type
_entity.pdbx_description
1 polymer ?
#
loop_
_entity_poly.entity_id
_entity_poly.type
_entity_poly.pdbx_seq_one_letter_code
_entity_poly.pdbx_strand_id
1 'polypeptide(L)' 'MALAREELSDPLLYQRYLRALRQYKDPQEEQLEPSPGHVIRFCHNCGQRAMFRLDPEGIWYECLHCKHLD' A
#
# COMPACT_ATOMS: atom_id res chain seq x y z
N MET A 1 16.28 1.89 21.09
CA MET A 1 15.80 3.00 21.95
C MET A 1 14.41 3.35 21.45
N ALA A 2 13.36 2.92 22.17
CA ALA A 2 11.99 3.24 21.81
C ALA A 2 11.67 4.66 22.34
N LEU A 3 11.26 5.56 21.45
CA LEU A 3 10.88 6.94 21.80
C LEU A 3 9.65 6.92 22.72
N ALA A 4 9.61 7.82 23.69
CA ALA A 4 8.51 7.90 24.66
C ALA A 4 7.23 8.30 23.92
N ARG A 5 6.11 7.67 24.27
CA ARG A 5 4.79 7.83 23.61
C ARG A 5 4.29 9.28 23.56
N GLU A 6 4.82 10.15 24.42
CA GLU A 6 4.52 11.58 24.49
C GLU A 6 5.15 12.37 23.33
N GLU A 7 6.35 11.99 22.85
CA GLU A 7 6.99 12.63 21.67
C GLU A 7 6.20 12.38 20.38
N LEU A 8 5.41 11.30 20.32
CA LEU A 8 4.49 10.99 19.21
C LEU A 8 3.20 11.82 19.24
N SER A 9 2.95 12.59 20.30
CA SER A 9 1.76 13.45 20.41
C SER A 9 1.99 14.88 19.90
N ASP A 10 3.21 15.21 19.46
CA ASP A 10 3.51 16.51 18.83
C ASP A 10 2.89 16.59 17.42
N PRO A 11 1.86 17.44 17.21
CA PRO A 11 1.24 17.63 15.90
C PRO A 11 2.25 18.14 14.86
N LEU A 12 3.30 18.84 15.30
CA LEU A 12 4.36 19.36 14.43
C LEU A 12 5.28 18.24 13.95
N LEU A 13 5.52 17.21 14.76
CA LEU A 13 6.32 16.06 14.36
C LEU A 13 5.63 15.31 13.21
N TYR A 14 4.32 15.06 13.35
CA TYR A 14 3.52 14.42 12.30
C TYR A 14 3.52 15.23 11.00
N GLN A 15 3.33 16.56 11.10
CA GLN A 15 3.36 17.44 9.92
C GLN A 15 4.75 17.48 9.24
N ARG A 16 5.84 17.51 10.04
CA ARG A 16 7.22 17.47 9.52
C ARG A 16 7.51 16.14 8.82
N TYR A 17 7.06 15.04 9.40
CA TYR A 17 7.16 13.71 8.80
C TYR A 17 6.43 13.64 7.44
N LEU A 18 5.18 14.10 7.37
CA LEU A 18 4.43 14.16 6.10
C LEU A 18 5.05 15.10 5.07
N ARG A 19 5.76 16.15 5.49
CA ARG A 19 6.49 17.04 4.57
C ARG A 19 7.73 16.34 4.01
N ALA A 20 8.50 15.67 4.87
CA ALA A 20 9.66 14.91 4.46
C ALA A 20 9.28 13.79 3.48
N LEU A 21 8.23 13.02 3.76
CA LEU A 21 7.71 11.99 2.85
C LEU A 21 7.36 12.55 1.47
N ARG A 22 6.80 13.75 1.38
CA ARG A 22 6.46 14.38 0.10
C ARG A 22 7.69 14.92 -0.63
N GLN A 23 8.66 15.45 0.09
CA GLN A 23 9.85 16.08 -0.48
C GLN A 23 10.88 15.05 -0.98
N TYR A 24 10.98 13.90 -0.31
CA TYR A 24 11.91 12.82 -0.64
C TYR A 24 11.22 11.61 -1.27
N LYS A 25 9.97 11.74 -1.74
CA LYS A 25 9.34 10.69 -2.54
C LYS A 25 10.13 10.57 -3.84
N ASP A 26 10.99 9.56 -3.93
CA ASP A 26 11.73 9.28 -5.15
C ASP A 26 10.72 8.86 -6.22
N PRO A 27 10.62 9.54 -7.37
CA PRO A 27 9.71 9.13 -8.45
C PRO A 27 10.06 7.72 -8.99
N GLN A 28 11.27 7.20 -8.70
CA GLN A 28 11.64 5.83 -9.09
C GLN A 28 11.27 4.74 -8.06
N GLU A 29 10.97 5.11 -6.80
CA GLU A 29 10.40 4.18 -5.80
C GLU A 29 8.93 3.83 -6.07
N GLU A 30 8.33 4.36 -7.15
CA GLU A 30 7.05 3.88 -7.68
C GLU A 30 7.16 2.52 -8.40
N GLN A 31 8.28 1.81 -8.24
CA GLN A 31 8.25 0.36 -8.33
C GLN A 31 7.31 -0.13 -7.22
N LEU A 32 6.04 -0.29 -7.60
CA LEU A 32 4.94 -0.87 -6.85
C LEU A 32 5.31 -2.31 -6.45
N GLU A 33 6.26 -2.45 -5.53
CA GLU A 33 6.37 -3.62 -4.68
C GLU A 33 4.99 -3.73 -4.03
N PRO A 34 4.21 -4.76 -4.37
CA PRO A 34 2.86 -4.84 -3.89
C PRO A 34 2.90 -4.92 -2.37
N SER A 35 2.11 -4.07 -1.72
CA SER A 35 2.00 -4.10 -0.26
C SER A 35 1.65 -5.52 0.21
N PRO A 36 2.08 -5.94 1.42
CA PRO A 36 1.73 -7.25 1.95
C PRO A 36 0.24 -7.56 1.80
N GLY A 37 -0.10 -8.77 1.36
CA GLY A 37 -1.47 -9.15 1.02
C GLY A 37 -1.99 -8.57 -0.30
N HIS A 38 -1.11 -8.06 -1.17
CA HIS A 38 -1.46 -7.67 -2.53
C HIS A 38 -0.55 -8.35 -3.54
N VAL A 39 -1.06 -8.57 -4.76
CA VAL A 39 -0.27 -9.09 -5.88
C VAL A 39 -0.71 -8.43 -7.17
N ILE A 40 0.22 -8.22 -8.11
CA ILE A 40 -0.11 -7.68 -9.44
C ILE A 40 -0.15 -8.83 -10.43
N ARG A 41 -1.32 -9.09 -11.02
CA ARG A 41 -1.52 -10.12 -12.06
C ARG A 41 -2.57 -9.68 -13.09
N PHE A 42 -2.75 -10.45 -14.16
CA PHE A 42 -3.84 -10.20 -15.13
C PHE A 42 -5.15 -10.77 -14.59
N CYS A 43 -6.24 -10.00 -14.72
CA CYS A 43 -7.57 -10.46 -14.32
C CYS A 43 -8.26 -11.21 -15.45
N HIS A 44 -8.76 -12.41 -15.17
CA HIS A 44 -9.51 -13.22 -16.14
C HIS A 44 -10.85 -12.60 -16.54
N ASN A 45 -11.47 -11.80 -15.65
CA ASN A 45 -12.75 -11.15 -15.92
C ASN A 45 -12.61 -9.88 -16.76
N CYS A 46 -11.69 -8.95 -16.38
CA CYS A 46 -11.55 -7.67 -17.09
C CYS A 46 -10.36 -7.58 -18.05
N GLY A 47 -9.52 -8.62 -18.13
CA GLY A 47 -8.35 -8.69 -19.02
C GLY A 47 -7.20 -7.74 -18.69
N GLN A 48 -7.35 -6.89 -17.66
CA GLN A 48 -6.35 -5.89 -17.30
C GLN A 48 -5.31 -6.43 -16.32
N ARG A 49 -4.08 -5.90 -16.40
CA ARG A 49 -3.06 -6.05 -15.36
C ARG A 49 -3.48 -5.19 -14.17
N ALA A 50 -3.94 -5.83 -13.11
CA ALA A 50 -4.50 -5.17 -11.93
C ALA A 50 -3.82 -5.65 -10.66
N MET A 51 -3.93 -4.83 -9.61
CA MET A 51 -3.59 -5.25 -8.27
C MET A 51 -4.75 -6.06 -7.70
N PHE A 52 -4.44 -7.17 -7.03
CA PHE A 52 -5.37 -8.04 -6.35
C PHE A 52 -5.13 -7.94 -4.86
N ARG A 53 -6.21 -7.90 -4.09
CA ARG A 53 -6.18 -8.06 -2.64
C ARG A 53 -6.27 -9.54 -2.30
N LEU A 54 -5.35 -10.03 -1.48
CA LEU A 54 -5.35 -11.35 -0.89
C LEU A 54 -6.24 -11.36 0.35
N ASP A 55 -7.09 -12.36 0.48
CA ASP A 55 -7.65 -12.69 1.78
C ASP A 55 -6.54 -13.11 2.77
N PRO A 56 -6.61 -12.76 4.06
CA PRO A 56 -5.63 -13.18 5.05
C PRO A 56 -5.48 -14.70 5.17
N GLU A 57 -6.53 -15.48 4.89
CA GLU A 57 -6.50 -16.94 4.88
C GLU A 57 -6.01 -17.50 3.53
N GLY A 58 -5.81 -16.63 2.52
CA GLY A 58 -5.31 -16.99 1.20
C GLY A 58 -6.33 -17.71 0.30
N ILE A 59 -7.62 -17.64 0.64
CA ILE A 59 -8.68 -18.44 0.00
C ILE A 59 -9.18 -17.80 -1.30
N TRP A 60 -9.19 -16.46 -1.38
CA TRP A 60 -9.68 -15.72 -2.53
C TRP A 60 -8.84 -14.49 -2.84
N TYR A 61 -8.91 -14.05 -4.09
CA TYR A 61 -8.27 -12.83 -4.56
C TYR A 61 -9.32 -11.88 -5.14
N GLU A 62 -9.29 -10.61 -4.74
CA GLU A 62 -10.20 -9.59 -5.29
C GLU A 62 -9.45 -8.67 -6.25
N CYS A 63 -9.87 -8.63 -7.51
CA CYS A 63 -9.34 -7.68 -8.49
C CYS A 63 -9.74 -6.24 -8.12
N LEU A 64 -8.78 -5.37 -7.80
CA LEU A 64 -9.09 -4.01 -7.38
C LEU A 64 -9.61 -3.11 -8.51
N HIS A 65 -9.48 -3.54 -9.78
CA HIS A 65 -10.04 -2.84 -10.93
C HIS A 65 -11.53 -3.14 -11.16
N CYS A 66 -11.91 -4.42 -11.27
CA CYS A 66 -13.30 -4.81 -11.59
C CYS A 66 -14.08 -5.44 -10.43
N LYS A 67 -13.47 -5.56 -9.24
CA LYS A 67 -14.07 -6.13 -8.03
C LYS A 67 -14.55 -7.58 -8.16
N HIS A 68 -14.01 -8.30 -9.14
CA HIS A 68 -14.26 -9.72 -9.31
C HIS A 68 -13.40 -10.54 -8.35
N LEU A 69 -13.99 -11.61 -7.80
CA LEU A 69 -13.31 -12.60 -6.98
C LEU A 69 -12.81 -13.73 -7.85
N ASP A 70 -11.54 -14.07 -7.68
CA ASP A 70 -10.80 -15.10 -8.42
C ASP A 70 -10.15 -16.08 -7.44
#